data_AF-A0A962NEZ4-F1
#
_entry.id   AF-A0A962NEZ4-F1
#
_cell.length_a   1.000
_cell.length_b   1.000
_cell.length_c   1.000
_cell.angle_alpha   90.00
_cell.angle_beta   90.00
_cell.angle_gamma   90.00
#
_symmetry.space_group_name_H-M   'P 1'
#
loop_
_entity.id
_entity.type
_entity.pdbx_description
1 polymer ?
#
loop_
_entity_poly.entity_id
_entity_poly.type
_entity_poly.pdbx_seq_one_letter_code
_entity_poly.pdbx_strand_id
1 'polypeptide(L)'
;TERKANKLTHQVGQFYWPKVGQNRWPLTLSDNPKLGRDFSFVKAHARRSNCGHHAVYYQIMSKRDVLILRVLHQKMDPARHLPS
;
A
#
# COMPACT_ATOMS: atom_id res chain seq x y z
N THR A 1 29.74 -23.60 6.44
CA THR A 1 28.86 -22.71 7.21
C THR A 1 27.62 -22.43 6.39
N GLU A 2 26.48 -22.75 6.99
CA GLU A 2 25.07 -22.51 6.65
C GLU A 2 24.47 -22.87 5.28
N ARG A 3 23.38 -23.64 5.41
CA ARG A 3 22.56 -24.29 4.41
C ARG A 3 21.54 -23.29 3.84
N LYS A 4 21.42 -23.21 2.52
CA LYS A 4 20.26 -22.59 1.84
C LYS A 4 19.19 -23.65 1.56
N ALA A 5 18.28 -23.80 2.52
CA ALA A 5 16.89 -24.18 2.27
C ALA A 5 16.07 -23.06 2.95
N ASN A 6 14.98 -22.54 2.42
CA ASN A 6 13.79 -23.29 2.09
C ASN A 6 12.75 -22.36 1.43
N LYS A 7 12.05 -22.91 0.44
CA LYS A 7 10.66 -22.66 0.01
C LYS A 7 10.18 -21.21 -0.18
N LEU A 8 10.10 -20.88 -1.46
CA LEU A 8 9.06 -20.07 -2.08
C LEU A 8 7.67 -20.38 -1.45
N THR A 9 7.12 -19.46 -0.68
CA THR A 9 5.70 -19.47 -0.31
C THR A 9 5.05 -18.17 -0.73
N HIS A 10 4.22 -18.30 -1.77
CA HIS A 10 3.10 -17.46 -2.18
C HIS A 10 3.40 -16.05 -2.74
N GLN A 11 3.13 -15.96 -4.04
CA GLN A 11 2.99 -14.79 -4.91
C GLN A 11 2.49 -13.52 -4.21
N VAL A 12 3.35 -12.50 -4.08
CA VAL A 12 2.95 -11.10 -4.24
C VAL A 12 4.06 -10.44 -5.04
N GLY A 13 3.73 -9.96 -6.25
CA GLY A 13 4.69 -9.40 -7.18
C GLY A 13 5.57 -8.34 -6.54
N GLN A 14 6.88 -8.50 -6.70
CA GLN A 14 7.88 -7.49 -6.41
C GLN A 14 7.61 -6.27 -7.32
N PHE A 15 6.85 -5.30 -6.83
CA PHE A 15 6.64 -4.03 -7.52
C PHE A 15 7.91 -3.19 -7.39
N TYR A 16 8.67 -3.10 -8.49
CA TYR A 16 9.93 -2.35 -8.56
C TYR A 16 9.64 -0.84 -8.48
N TRP A 17 9.96 -0.20 -7.35
CA TRP A 17 9.89 1.26 -7.20
C TRP A 17 11.29 1.88 -7.27
N PRO A 18 11.52 2.95 -8.06
CA PRO A 18 12.83 3.58 -8.15
C PRO A 18 13.24 4.14 -6.80
N LYS A 19 14.50 3.92 -6.42
CA LYS A 19 15.11 4.52 -5.23
C LYS A 19 15.21 6.04 -5.40
N VAL A 20 14.14 6.77 -5.11
CA VAL A 20 14.23 8.18 -4.77
C VAL A 20 14.54 8.29 -3.28
N GLY A 21 15.65 8.96 -2.96
CA GLY A 21 16.22 9.06 -1.61
C GLY A 21 15.17 9.35 -0.54
N GLN A 22 15.20 8.55 0.53
CA GLN A 22 14.41 8.71 1.76
C GLN A 22 12.87 8.68 1.62
N ASN A 23 12.29 7.63 1.03
CA ASN A 23 10.83 7.39 1.11
C ASN A 23 10.51 5.90 1.30
N ARG A 24 10.56 5.43 2.56
CA ARG A 24 10.30 4.03 2.96
C ARG A 24 8.80 3.80 3.19
N TRP A 25 7.99 3.94 2.15
CA TRP A 25 6.52 4.02 2.19
C TRP A 25 5.74 2.68 2.37
N PRO A 26 6.21 1.51 1.91
CA PRO A 26 5.46 0.27 2.11
C PRO A 26 5.57 -0.29 3.53
N LEU A 27 6.76 -0.18 4.14
CA LEU A 27 7.04 -0.81 5.44
C LEU A 27 6.28 -0.11 6.58
N THR A 28 6.18 1.22 6.54
CA THR A 28 5.45 1.99 7.56
C THR A 28 3.94 1.73 7.53
N LEU A 29 3.36 1.47 6.35
CA LEU A 29 1.93 1.17 6.24
C LEU A 29 1.58 -0.20 6.82
N SER A 30 2.38 -1.23 6.56
CA SER A 30 2.17 -2.54 7.18
C SER A 30 2.44 -2.49 8.69
N ASP A 31 3.43 -1.72 9.15
CA ASP A 31 3.74 -1.60 10.58
C ASP A 31 2.71 -0.76 11.36
N ASN A 32 2.11 0.24 10.71
CA ASN A 32 1.03 1.05 11.28
C ASN A 32 -0.10 1.30 10.25
N PRO A 33 -0.97 0.31 10.00
CA PRO A 33 -2.03 0.41 8.97
C PRO A 33 -3.03 1.55 9.20
N LYS A 34 -3.15 2.05 10.44
CA LYS A 34 -4.08 3.13 10.79
C LYS A 34 -3.55 4.53 10.48
N LEU A 35 -2.28 4.65 10.08
CA LEU A 35 -1.62 5.92 9.79
C LEU A 35 -2.32 6.73 8.68
N GLY A 36 -2.82 6.06 7.64
CA GLY A 36 -3.58 6.71 6.58
C GLY A 36 -4.94 7.22 7.05
N ARG A 37 -5.44 8.26 6.39
CA ARG A 37 -6.75 8.86 6.65
C ARG A 37 -7.87 7.91 6.22
N ASP A 38 -8.96 7.88 6.98
CA ASP A 38 -10.18 7.21 6.54
C ASP A 38 -10.70 7.82 5.22
N PHE A 39 -11.01 6.96 4.26
CA PHE A 39 -11.50 7.33 2.94
C PHE A 39 -12.76 6.54 2.59
N SER A 40 -13.49 6.13 3.63
CA SER A 40 -14.67 5.28 3.52
C SER A 40 -15.83 5.93 2.77
N PHE A 41 -15.85 7.26 2.71
CA PHE A 41 -16.82 8.05 1.96
C PHE A 41 -16.78 7.82 0.43
N VAL A 42 -15.66 7.30 -0.11
CA VAL A 42 -15.55 6.93 -1.54
C VAL A 42 -15.66 5.41 -1.73
N LYS A 43 -15.01 4.63 -0.88
CA LYS A 43 -15.09 3.17 -0.90
C LYS A 43 -15.04 2.63 0.52
N ALA A 44 -15.98 1.77 0.88
CA ALA A 44 -16.02 1.15 2.21
C ALA A 44 -14.65 0.58 2.61
N HIS A 45 -14.27 0.84 3.87
CA HIS A 45 -13.01 0.42 4.49
C HIS A 45 -11.72 0.96 3.84
N ALA A 46 -11.81 1.81 2.83
CA ALA A 46 -10.64 2.40 2.20
C ALA A 46 -9.97 3.41 3.12
N ARG A 47 -8.64 3.42 3.07
CA ARG A 47 -7.79 4.45 3.66
C ARG A 47 -6.92 5.05 2.57
N ARG A 48 -6.52 6.29 2.76
CA ARG A 48 -5.64 7.03 1.87
C ARG A 48 -4.44 7.53 2.64
N SER A 49 -3.27 7.39 2.05
CA SER A 49 -2.14 8.21 2.47
C SER A 49 -1.32 8.74 1.31
N ASN A 50 -0.82 9.97 1.49
CA ASN A 50 -0.14 10.73 0.46
C ASN A 50 1.38 10.60 0.65
N CYS A 51 2.11 10.50 -0.46
CA CYS A 51 3.56 10.53 -0.50
C CYS A 51 3.98 11.36 -1.71
N GLY A 52 4.50 12.56 -1.45
CA GLY A 52 4.76 13.56 -2.49
C GLY A 52 3.50 13.84 -3.32
N HIS A 53 3.59 13.62 -4.63
CA HIS A 53 2.49 13.83 -5.58
C HIS A 53 1.57 12.61 -5.76
N HIS A 54 1.79 11.52 -5.02
CA HIS A 54 1.01 10.30 -5.13
C HIS A 54 0.13 10.09 -3.90
N ALA A 55 -0.99 9.39 -4.11
CA ALA A 55 -1.91 8.92 -3.10
C ALA A 55 -2.02 7.40 -3.20
N VAL A 56 -1.73 6.71 -2.10
CA VAL A 56 -1.90 5.26 -1.97
C VAL A 56 -3.21 4.98 -1.26
N TYR A 57 -4.05 4.22 -1.92
CA TYR A 57 -5.34 3.76 -1.43
C TYR A 57 -5.21 2.30 -1.04
N TYR A 58 -5.62 1.98 0.18
CA TYR A 58 -5.43 0.65 0.75
C TYR A 58 -6.54 0.31 1.73
N GLN A 59 -6.64 -0.96 2.10
CA GLN A 59 -7.51 -1.45 3.17
C GLN A 59 -6.66 -2.16 4.21
N ILE A 60 -7.10 -2.13 5.47
CA ILE A 60 -6.47 -2.89 6.56
C ILE A 60 -7.04 -4.31 6.52
N MET A 61 -6.18 -5.30 6.28
CA MET A 61 -6.59 -6.72 6.29
C MET A 61 -6.40 -7.33 7.69
N SER A 62 -5.30 -6.96 8.37
CA SER A 62 -5.02 -7.38 9.75
C SER A 62 -4.14 -6.36 10.47
N LYS A 63 -3.71 -6.65 11.71
CA LYS A 63 -2.88 -5.74 12.51
C LYS A 63 -1.60 -5.28 11.81
N ARG A 64 -1.03 -6.10 10.91
CA ARG A 64 0.21 -5.79 10.19
C ARG A 64 0.14 -6.04 8.68
N ASP A 65 -1.07 -6.05 8.15
CA ASP A 65 -1.29 -6.39 6.75
C ASP A 65 -2.28 -5.43 6.10
N VAL A 66 -1.94 -5.02 4.90
CA VAL A 66 -2.70 -4.06 4.10
C VAL A 66 -2.84 -4.54 2.67
N LEU A 67 -4.03 -4.40 2.13
CA LEU A 67 -4.28 -4.61 0.71
C LEU A 67 -4.15 -3.27 -0.01
N ILE A 68 -3.18 -3.15 -0.91
CA ILE A 68 -3.08 -1.98 -1.78
C ILE A 68 -4.14 -2.07 -2.87
N LEU A 69 -5.06 -1.11 -2.89
CA LEU A 69 -6.10 -1.00 -3.91
C LEU A 69 -5.54 -0.33 -5.17
N ARG A 70 -4.91 0.84 -5.01
CA ARG A 70 -4.35 1.66 -6.09
C ARG A 70 -3.26 2.61 -5.58
N VAL A 71 -2.36 2.98 -6.48
CA VAL A 71 -1.48 4.15 -6.34
C VAL A 71 -1.87 5.12 -7.45
N LEU A 72 -2.34 6.31 -7.08
CA LEU A 72 -2.80 7.33 -8.03
C LEU A 72 -1.96 8.60 -7.88
N HIS A 73 -1.90 9.42 -8.92
CA HIS A 73 -1.47 10.80 -8.75
C HIS A 73 -2.53 11.56 -7.94
N GLN A 74 -2.13 12.48 -7.05
CA GLN A 74 -3.04 13.12 -6.08
C GLN A 74 -4.17 13.97 -6.69
N LYS A 75 -4.03 14.35 -7.96
CA LYS A 75 -5.02 15.11 -8.75
C LYS A 75 -6.06 14.22 -9.45
N MET A 76 -5.89 12.90 -9.43
CA MET A 76 -6.85 11.98 -10.04
C MET A 76 -8.08 11.82 -9.14
N ASP A 77 -9.24 11.66 -9.76
CA ASP A 77 -10.49 11.37 -9.04
C ASP A 77 -10.51 9.91 -8.58
N PRO A 78 -10.39 9.62 -7.28
CA PRO A 78 -10.35 8.24 -6.80
C PRO A 78 -11.64 7.46 -7.03
N ALA A 79 -12.80 8.13 -7.10
CA ALA A 79 -14.08 7.44 -7.30
C ALA A 79 -14.12 6.70 -8.65
N ARG A 80 -13.33 7.15 -9.64
CA ARG A 80 -13.24 6.54 -10.97
C ARG A 80 -12.22 5.41 -11.09
N HIS A 81 -11.35 5.23 -10.09
CA HIS A 81 -10.17 4.37 -10.21
C HIS A 81 -10.09 3.30 -9.13
N LEU A 82 -10.77 3.50 -8.00
CA LEU A 82 -10.89 2.45 -6.99
C LEU A 82 -11.76 1.31 -7.53
N PRO A 83 -11.40 0.05 -7.23
CA PRO A 83 -12.23 -1.08 -7.61
C PRO A 83 -13.61 -0.96 -6.94
N SER A 84 -14.65 -1.47 -7.61
CA SER A 84 -16.02 -1.55 -7.08
C SER A 84 -16.08 -2.32 -5.77
#